data_AF-A0A518DQE8-F1
#
_entry.id   AF-A0A518DQE8-F1
#
_cell.length_a   1.000
_cell.length_b   1.000
_cell.length_c   1.000
_cell.angle_alpha   90.00
_cell.angle_beta   90.00
_cell.angle_gamma   90.00
#
_symmetry.space_group_name_H-M   'P 1'
#
loop_
_entity.id
_entity.type
_entity.pdbx_description
1 polymer ?
#
loop_
_entity_poly.entity_id
_entity_poly.type
_entity_poly.pdbx_seq_one_letter_code
_entity_poly.pdbx_strand_id
1 'polypeptide(L)'
;MDVKIVNDNRPKAAITVSRMCSLLSMSRSQFYWHVKKGTFHSPLRLTNGRPYFNASQVEDNLKAREVGIGVNGEYVLFYERDAEPKTPASKPVEKPHPKMDYGPLLDNLSALGLTGMTTTLVAAAVEACFPKGTAGEDENDVLRTVFRHLKRAGSG
;
A
#
# COMPACT_ATOMS: atom_id res chain seq x y z
N MET A 1 8.01 -7.09 9.72
CA MET A 1 8.80 -6.04 9.06
C MET A 1 8.65 -4.76 9.87
N ASP A 2 9.68 -4.40 10.62
CA ASP A 2 9.69 -3.22 11.48
C ASP A 2 9.59 -1.92 10.66
N VAL A 3 8.42 -1.31 10.67
CA VAL A 3 8.27 0.08 10.24
C VAL A 3 8.87 0.93 11.35
N LYS A 4 10.16 1.25 11.21
CA LYS A 4 10.80 2.29 12.02
C LYS A 4 10.07 3.60 11.73
N ILE A 5 9.08 3.94 12.56
CA ILE A 5 8.63 5.31 12.74
C ILE A 5 9.82 6.01 13.37
N VAL A 6 10.73 6.50 12.52
CA VAL A 6 11.82 7.35 12.98
C VAL A 6 11.16 8.68 13.35
N ASN A 7 10.67 8.75 14.58
CA ASN A 7 10.34 10.00 15.24
C ASN A 7 11.67 10.70 15.55
N ASP A 8 12.36 11.10 14.48
CA ASP A 8 13.58 11.90 14.53
C ASP A 8 13.12 13.34 14.82
N ASN A 9 12.73 13.55 16.08
CA ASN A 9 12.39 14.85 16.66
C ASN A 9 13.66 15.62 17.05
N ARG A 10 14.79 15.32 16.39
CA ARG A 10 16.02 16.07 16.56
C ARG A 10 15.88 17.39 15.79
N PRO A 11 16.19 18.54 16.40
CA PRO A 11 16.21 19.81 15.69
C PRO A 11 17.29 19.74 14.60
N LYS A 12 16.85 19.65 13.35
CA LYS A 12 17.75 19.70 12.19
C LYS A 12 17.88 21.15 11.76
N ALA A 13 19.11 21.62 11.59
CA ALA A 13 19.40 22.99 11.17
C ALA A 13 18.71 23.36 9.83
N ALA A 14 18.53 22.37 8.95
CA ALA A 14 17.77 22.51 7.72
C ALA A 14 16.98 21.22 7.42
N ILE A 15 15.78 21.37 6.86
CA ILE A 15 14.98 20.25 6.40
C ILE A 15 14.56 20.41 4.94
N THR A 16 14.25 19.29 4.30
CA THR A 16 13.78 19.25 2.92
C THR A 16 12.28 19.56 2.85
N VAL A 17 11.81 19.95 1.66
CA VAL A 17 10.36 20.15 1.42
C VAL A 17 9.55 18.91 1.80
N SER A 18 10.06 17.71 1.50
CA SER A 18 9.37 16.45 1.85
C SER A 18 9.20 16.29 3.36
N ARG A 19 10.23 16.63 4.15
CA ARG A 19 10.14 16.55 5.61
C ARG A 19 9.19 17.61 6.15
N MET A 20 9.20 18.82 5.60
CA MET A 20 8.25 19.88 5.96
C MET A 20 6.80 19.45 5.74
N CYS A 21 6.50 18.85 4.58
CA CYS A 21 5.17 18.35 4.27
C CYS A 21 4.72 17.23 5.23
N SER A 22 5.65 16.36 5.63
CA SER A 22 5.37 15.32 6.63
C SER A 22 5.07 15.89 8.02
N LEU A 23 5.76 16.95 8.44
CA LEU A 23 5.48 17.64 9.70
C LEU A 23 4.12 18.35 9.68
N LEU A 24 3.76 18.91 8.51
CA LEU A 24 2.48 19.57 8.29
C LEU A 24 1.37 18.60 7.84
N SER A 25 1.59 17.28 7.91
CA SER A 25 0.62 16.23 7.53
C SER A 25 -0.18 16.53 6.25
N MET A 26 0.45 17.14 5.25
CA MET A 26 -0.21 17.55 4.01
C MET A 26 0.57 17.12 2.77
N SER A 27 -0.12 17.07 1.63
CA SER A 27 0.52 16.72 0.36
C SER A 27 1.46 17.84 -0.11
N ARG A 28 2.45 17.50 -0.94
CA ARG A 28 3.35 18.51 -1.54
C ARG A 28 2.59 19.55 -2.36
N SER A 29 1.56 19.14 -3.09
CA SER A 29 0.75 20.04 -3.92
C SER A 29 -0.02 21.03 -3.06
N GLN A 30 -0.63 20.57 -1.97
CA GLN A 30 -1.34 21.43 -1.03
C GLN A 30 -0.37 22.39 -0.33
N PHE A 31 0.80 21.91 0.07
CA PHE A 31 1.85 22.76 0.63
C PHE A 31 2.23 23.90 -0.31
N TYR A 32 2.53 23.61 -1.58
CA TYR A 32 2.87 24.66 -2.56
C TYR A 32 1.72 25.62 -2.83
N TRP A 33 0.47 25.17 -2.75
CA TRP A 33 -0.69 26.06 -2.85
C TRP A 33 -0.69 27.09 -1.70
N HIS A 34 -0.46 26.63 -0.46
CA HIS A 34 -0.35 27.52 0.71
C HIS A 34 0.86 28.46 0.64
N VAL A 35 1.99 27.98 0.11
CA VAL A 35 3.18 28.83 -0.14
C VAL A 35 2.84 29.93 -1.14
N LYS A 36 2.16 29.60 -2.26
CA LYS A 36 1.73 30.59 -3.26
C LYS A 36 0.73 31.60 -2.69
N LYS A 37 -0.13 31.16 -1.76
CA LYS A 37 -1.06 32.01 -1.02
C LYS A 37 -0.39 32.90 0.03
N GLY A 38 0.86 32.63 0.41
CA GLY A 38 1.57 33.35 1.48
C GLY A 38 1.28 32.83 2.89
N THR A 39 0.55 31.73 3.02
CA THR A 39 0.29 31.09 4.32
C THR A 39 1.57 30.53 4.94
N PHE A 40 2.45 29.94 4.11
CA PHE A 40 3.73 29.37 4.53
C PHE A 40 4.88 30.04 3.80
N HIS A 41 6.05 30.02 4.43
CA HIS A 41 7.31 30.46 3.84
C HIS A 41 7.66 29.67 2.58
N SER A 42 8.26 30.36 1.61
CA SER A 42 8.86 29.72 0.43
C SER A 42 10.19 29.05 0.78
N PRO A 43 10.51 27.90 0.17
CA PRO A 43 11.77 27.22 0.41
C PRO A 43 12.95 28.03 -0.11
N LEU A 44 14.02 28.07 0.67
CA LEU A 44 15.33 28.56 0.22
C LEU A 44 15.96 27.53 -0.71
N ARG A 45 16.90 27.97 -1.55
CA ARG A 45 17.65 27.09 -2.45
C ARG A 45 19.11 27.04 -2.05
N LEU A 46 19.65 25.82 -1.96
CA LEU A 46 21.09 25.61 -1.84
C LEU A 46 21.79 25.96 -3.17
N THR A 47 23.12 26.03 -3.14
CA THR A 47 23.96 26.25 -4.33
C THR A 47 23.73 25.21 -5.43
N ASN A 48 23.38 23.97 -5.05
CA ASN A 48 23.01 22.89 -5.96
C ASN A 48 21.55 22.95 -6.46
N GLY A 49 20.82 24.02 -6.18
CA GLY A 49 19.42 24.21 -6.58
C GLY A 49 18.39 23.44 -5.73
N ARG A 50 18.82 22.66 -4.74
CA ARG A 50 17.91 21.86 -3.91
C ARG A 50 17.12 22.75 -2.94
N PRO A 51 15.78 22.64 -2.88
CA PRO A 51 14.96 23.42 -1.96
C PRO A 51 15.05 22.89 -0.52
N TYR A 52 15.22 23.79 0.44
CA TYR A 52 15.29 23.51 1.87
C TYR A 52 14.63 24.61 2.69
N PHE A 53 14.35 24.30 3.95
CA PHE A 53 13.88 25.24 4.96
C PHE A 53 14.89 25.29 6.11
N ASN A 54 15.18 26.49 6.60
CA ASN A 54 15.98 26.68 7.82
C ASN A 54 15.10 26.50 9.08
N ALA A 55 15.72 26.43 10.26
CA ALA A 55 15.00 26.22 11.51
C ALA A 55 13.89 27.26 11.77
N SER A 56 14.16 28.55 11.52
CA SER A 56 13.20 29.63 11.73
C SER A 56 11.96 29.52 10.84
N GLN A 57 12.15 29.23 9.55
CA GLN A 57 11.03 29.04 8.60
C GLN A 57 10.19 27.81 8.96
N VAL A 58 10.81 26.76 9.47
CA VAL A 58 10.09 25.56 9.93
C VAL A 58 9.21 25.90 11.12
N GLU A 59 9.75 26.62 12.11
CA GLU A 59 9.03 27.02 13.31
C GLU A 59 7.84 27.92 12.98
N ASP A 60 8.04 28.94 12.14
CA ASP A 60 6.96 29.84 11.72
C ASP A 60 5.84 29.11 10.98
N ASN A 61 6.20 28.18 10.08
CA ASN A 61 5.21 27.42 9.33
C ASN A 61 4.42 26.44 10.23
N LEU A 62 5.07 25.87 11.25
CA LEU A 62 4.39 25.04 12.25
C LEU A 62 3.41 25.88 13.08
N LYS A 63 3.86 27.05 13.55
CA LYS A 63 3.00 28.02 14.25
C LYS A 63 1.83 28.46 13.38
N ALA A 64 2.06 28.73 12.10
CA ALA A 64 1.01 29.13 11.18
C ALA A 64 -0.09 28.07 11.04
N ARG A 65 0.29 26.79 11.12
CA ARG A 65 -0.67 25.68 11.10
C ARG A 65 -1.41 25.51 12.43
N GLU A 66 -0.72 25.69 13.55
CA GLU A 66 -1.30 25.56 14.89
C GLU A 66 -2.27 26.70 15.22
N VAL A 67 -1.85 27.94 14.92
CA VAL A 67 -2.62 29.15 15.23
C VAL A 67 -3.64 29.46 14.14
N GLY A 68 -3.47 28.92 12.93
CA GLY A 68 -4.32 29.24 11.79
C GLY A 68 -4.11 30.67 11.28
N ILE A 69 -2.93 31.25 11.49
CA ILE A 69 -2.55 32.57 10.98
C ILE A 69 -1.33 32.38 10.08
N GLY A 70 -1.46 32.71 8.80
CA GLY A 70 -0.37 32.62 7.84
C GLY A 70 0.78 33.57 8.17
N VAL A 71 1.94 33.32 7.57
CA VAL A 71 3.11 34.22 7.67
C VAL A 71 2.77 35.63 7.16
N ASN A 72 1.81 35.74 6.23
CA ASN A 72 1.27 37.00 5.74
C ASN A 72 0.27 37.69 6.70
N GLY A 73 -0.05 37.10 7.85
CA GLY A 73 -1.01 37.61 8.82
C GLY A 73 -2.49 37.32 8.49
N GLU A 74 -2.77 36.60 7.40
CA GLU A 74 -4.14 36.21 7.04
C GLU A 74 -4.59 34.95 7.79
N TYR A 75 -5.86 34.89 8.17
CA TYR A 75 -6.43 33.70 8.79
C TYR A 75 -6.61 32.56 7.77
N VAL A 76 -6.21 31.36 8.17
CA VAL A 76 -6.30 30.14 7.37
C VAL A 76 -6.93 29.02 8.19
N LEU A 77 -8.07 28.53 7.70
CA LEU A 77 -8.77 27.41 8.31
C LEU A 77 -8.21 26.10 7.75
N PHE A 78 -7.52 25.35 8.59
CA PHE A 78 -7.09 23.99 8.27
C PHE A 78 -8.17 23.02 8.74
N TYR A 79 -8.92 22.47 7.79
CA TYR A 79 -9.84 21.38 8.10
C TYR A 79 -9.03 20.18 8.58
N GLU A 80 -9.29 19.76 9.81
CA GLU A 80 -8.87 18.46 10.27
C GLU A 80 -9.59 17.43 9.40
N ARG A 81 -8.82 16.59 8.70
CA ARG A 81 -9.40 15.35 8.22
C ARG A 81 -9.49 14.49 9.45
N ASP A 82 -10.71 14.09 9.82
CA ASP A 82 -10.89 12.98 10.73
C ASP A 82 -9.91 11.91 10.31
N ALA A 83 -8.95 11.61 11.18
CA ALA A 83 -8.07 10.50 10.98
C ALA A 83 -8.96 9.28 11.16
N GLU A 84 -9.72 8.92 10.12
CA GLU A 84 -10.28 7.59 10.01
C GLU A 84 -9.14 6.65 10.37
N PRO A 85 -9.34 5.76 11.36
CA PRO A 85 -8.30 4.85 11.78
C PRO A 85 -7.80 4.20 10.51
N LYS A 86 -6.50 4.36 10.23
CA LYS A 86 -5.82 3.64 9.16
C LYS A 86 -5.97 2.17 9.50
N THR A 87 -7.07 1.59 9.06
CA THR A 87 -7.17 0.15 8.92
C THR A 87 -5.92 -0.22 8.11
N PRO A 88 -5.11 -1.16 8.62
CA PRO A 88 -3.87 -1.52 7.98
C PRO A 88 -4.21 -1.83 6.53
N ALA A 89 -3.48 -1.19 5.62
CA ALA A 89 -3.65 -1.24 4.17
C ALA A 89 -4.39 -2.51 3.78
N SER A 90 -5.61 -2.35 3.26
CA SER A 90 -6.31 -3.47 2.63
C SER A 90 -5.29 -4.16 1.75
N LYS A 91 -5.04 -5.44 2.03
CA LYS A 91 -4.38 -6.33 1.09
C LYS A 91 -5.03 -6.05 -0.27
N PRO A 92 -4.27 -6.06 -1.38
CA PRO A 92 -4.87 -5.96 -2.70
C PRO A 92 -6.08 -6.87 -2.69
N VAL A 93 -7.27 -6.31 -2.95
CA VAL A 93 -8.47 -7.12 -3.13
C VAL A 93 -8.15 -7.97 -4.34
N GLU A 94 -7.65 -9.18 -4.09
CA GLU A 94 -7.62 -10.24 -5.08
C GLU A 94 -9.06 -10.30 -5.57
N LYS A 95 -9.23 -9.93 -6.84
CA LYS A 95 -10.50 -10.09 -7.53
C LYS A 95 -10.97 -11.51 -7.19
N PRO A 96 -12.21 -11.70 -6.73
CA PRO A 96 -12.70 -13.05 -6.47
C PRO A 96 -12.50 -13.83 -7.77
N HIS A 97 -11.51 -14.71 -7.79
CA HIS A 97 -11.33 -15.63 -8.87
C HIS A 97 -12.65 -16.41 -8.96
N PRO A 98 -13.25 -16.55 -10.14
CA PRO A 98 -14.47 -17.32 -10.29
C PRO A 98 -14.19 -18.68 -9.64
N LYS A 99 -15.00 -19.02 -8.63
CA LYS A 99 -14.91 -20.31 -7.95
C LYS A 99 -15.06 -21.34 -9.06
N MET A 100 -13.95 -21.96 -9.47
CA MET A 100 -14.04 -23.11 -10.37
C MET A 100 -14.89 -24.13 -9.63
N ASP A 101 -15.96 -24.59 -10.27
CA ASP A 101 -16.71 -25.73 -9.77
C ASP A 101 -15.75 -26.94 -9.80
N TYR A 102 -15.23 -27.30 -8.63
CA TYR A 102 -14.29 -28.41 -8.47
C TYR A 102 -14.97 -29.79 -8.59
N GLY A 103 -16.29 -29.84 -8.79
CA GLY A 103 -17.08 -31.07 -8.98
C GLY A 103 -16.58 -31.95 -10.13
N PRO A 104 -16.59 -31.47 -11.39
CA PRO A 104 -16.09 -32.24 -12.53
C PRO A 104 -14.60 -32.60 -12.40
N LEU A 105 -13.79 -31.76 -11.74
CA LEU A 105 -12.38 -32.03 -11.52
C LEU A 105 -12.17 -33.16 -10.49
N LEU A 106 -12.98 -33.20 -9.42
CA LEU A 106 -12.96 -34.26 -8.43
C LEU A 106 -13.41 -35.61 -9.02
N ASP A 107 -14.46 -35.60 -9.84
CA ASP A 107 -14.94 -36.82 -10.51
C ASP A 107 -13.87 -37.41 -11.42
N ASN A 108 -13.20 -36.56 -12.22
CA ASN A 108 -12.11 -36.98 -13.09
C ASN A 108 -10.87 -37.46 -12.33
N LEU A 109 -10.51 -36.83 -11.21
CA LEU A 109 -9.40 -37.28 -10.35
C LEU A 109 -9.72 -38.62 -9.67
N SER A 110 -10.98 -38.85 -9.27
CA SER A 110 -11.42 -40.12 -8.71
C SER A 110 -11.39 -41.25 -9.74
N ALA A 111 -11.81 -40.97 -10.98
CA ALA A 111 -11.75 -41.90 -12.11
C ALA A 111 -10.31 -42.29 -12.49
N LEU A 112 -9.33 -41.41 -12.23
CA LEU A 112 -7.90 -41.68 -12.42
C LEU A 112 -7.25 -42.47 -11.28
N GLY A 113 -8.02 -42.89 -10.27
CA GLY A 113 -7.56 -43.79 -9.20
C GLY A 113 -7.09 -43.09 -7.92
N LEU A 114 -7.34 -41.79 -7.75
CA LEU A 114 -7.11 -41.09 -6.48
C LEU A 114 -8.37 -41.19 -5.62
N THR A 115 -8.35 -42.06 -4.60
CA THR A 115 -9.48 -42.24 -3.68
C THR A 115 -9.30 -41.38 -2.42
N GLY A 116 -10.39 -40.78 -1.91
CA GLY A 116 -10.36 -39.98 -0.67
C GLY A 116 -10.01 -38.48 -0.82
N MET A 117 -10.10 -37.93 -2.03
CA MET A 117 -9.80 -36.51 -2.27
C MET A 117 -10.91 -35.60 -1.73
N THR A 118 -10.52 -34.60 -0.95
CA THR A 118 -11.42 -33.54 -0.46
C THR A 118 -11.28 -32.29 -1.32
N THR A 119 -12.37 -31.53 -1.45
CA THR A 119 -12.41 -30.28 -2.25
C THR A 119 -11.36 -29.26 -1.81
N THR A 120 -11.00 -29.25 -0.52
CA THR A 120 -9.96 -28.39 0.04
C THR A 120 -8.56 -28.75 -0.45
N LEU A 121 -8.28 -30.05 -0.61
CA LEU A 121 -6.99 -30.56 -1.06
C LEU A 121 -6.78 -30.26 -2.55
N VAL A 122 -7.84 -30.41 -3.36
CA VAL A 122 -7.81 -30.05 -4.78
C VAL A 122 -7.65 -28.55 -4.96
N ALA A 123 -8.35 -27.71 -4.19
CA ALA A 123 -8.19 -26.27 -4.24
C ALA A 123 -6.74 -25.84 -3.93
N ALA A 124 -6.13 -26.41 -2.88
CA ALA A 124 -4.73 -26.14 -2.53
C ALA A 124 -3.75 -26.58 -3.63
N ALA A 125 -4.00 -27.73 -4.28
CA ALA A 125 -3.17 -28.20 -5.39
C ALA A 125 -3.30 -27.32 -6.65
N VAL A 126 -4.50 -26.81 -6.93
CA VAL A 126 -4.75 -25.86 -8.03
C VAL A 126 -4.03 -24.54 -7.76
N GLU A 127 -4.11 -23.99 -6.55
CA GLU A 127 -3.35 -22.78 -6.18
C GLU A 127 -1.83 -22.98 -6.28
N ALA A 128 -1.33 -24.15 -5.85
CA ALA A 128 0.10 -24.46 -5.93
C ALA A 128 0.60 -24.61 -7.38
N CYS A 129 -0.22 -25.16 -8.27
CA CYS A 129 0.14 -25.40 -9.67
C CYS A 129 -0.14 -24.19 -10.57
N PHE A 130 -1.16 -23.40 -10.25
CA PHE A 130 -1.61 -22.25 -11.04
C PHE A 130 -1.79 -21.00 -10.17
N PRO A 131 -0.69 -20.39 -9.67
CA PRO A 131 -0.75 -19.20 -8.82
C PRO A 131 -1.28 -17.95 -9.54
N LYS A 132 -1.40 -17.99 -10.86
CA LYS A 132 -2.00 -16.91 -11.69
C LYS A 132 -3.43 -17.23 -12.14
N GLY A 133 -4.00 -18.34 -11.66
CA GLY A 133 -5.27 -18.90 -12.12
C GLY A 133 -5.11 -19.80 -13.36
N THR A 134 -6.18 -20.51 -13.68
CA THR A 134 -6.31 -21.45 -14.81
C THR A 134 -6.88 -20.78 -16.08
N ALA A 135 -6.94 -19.45 -16.10
CA ALA A 135 -7.55 -18.70 -17.18
C ALA A 135 -6.73 -18.84 -18.48
N GLY A 136 -7.22 -19.68 -19.40
CA GLY A 136 -6.58 -19.96 -20.69
C GLY A 136 -5.93 -21.35 -20.81
N GLU A 137 -6.00 -22.17 -19.76
CA GLU A 137 -5.48 -23.54 -19.76
C GLU A 137 -6.59 -24.54 -20.11
N ASP A 138 -6.24 -25.60 -20.83
CA ASP A 138 -7.17 -26.69 -21.14
C ASP A 138 -7.50 -27.50 -19.89
N GLU A 139 -8.76 -27.92 -19.74
CA GLU A 139 -9.23 -28.68 -18.58
C GLU A 139 -8.44 -29.98 -18.38
N ASN A 140 -8.00 -30.64 -19.46
CA ASN A 140 -7.19 -31.85 -19.38
C ASN A 140 -5.76 -31.57 -18.89
N ASP A 141 -5.20 -30.40 -19.23
CA ASP A 141 -3.85 -30.02 -18.81
C ASP A 141 -3.82 -29.57 -17.35
N VAL A 142 -4.89 -28.90 -16.89
CA VAL A 142 -5.13 -28.63 -15.47
C VAL A 142 -5.26 -29.96 -14.70
N LEU A 143 -6.09 -30.89 -15.18
CA LEU A 143 -6.28 -32.21 -14.57
C LEU A 143 -4.96 -33.00 -14.44
N ARG A 144 -4.17 -33.09 -15.51
CA ARG A 144 -2.88 -33.80 -15.50
C ARG A 144 -1.88 -33.17 -14.54
N THR A 145 -1.82 -31.84 -14.51
CA THR A 145 -0.87 -31.10 -13.69
C THR A 145 -1.20 -31.27 -12.20
N VAL A 146 -2.49 -31.14 -11.85
CA VAL A 146 -2.99 -31.36 -10.48
C VAL A 146 -2.81 -32.83 -10.07
N PHE A 147 -3.20 -33.80 -10.90
CA PHE A 147 -3.01 -35.22 -10.62
C PHE A 147 -1.54 -35.58 -10.34
N ARG A 148 -0.61 -35.07 -11.16
CA ARG A 148 0.83 -35.29 -10.98
C ARG A 148 1.35 -34.65 -9.69
N HIS A 149 0.83 -33.48 -9.32
CA HIS A 149 1.18 -32.81 -8.07
C HIS A 149 0.72 -33.62 -6.86
N LEU A 150 -0.53 -34.09 -6.88
CA LEU A 150 -1.12 -34.91 -5.81
C LEU A 150 -0.43 -36.27 -5.65
N LYS A 151 -0.10 -36.93 -6.76
CA LYS A 151 0.63 -38.20 -6.75
C LYS A 151 2.05 -38.06 -6.17
N ARG A 152 2.72 -36.93 -6.43
CA ARG A 152 4.04 -36.62 -5.84
C ARG A 152 3.96 -36.25 -4.36
N ALA A 153 2.85 -35.67 -3.93
CA ALA A 153 2.59 -35.34 -2.53
C ALA A 153 2.26 -36.58 -1.66
N GLY A 154 2.17 -37.78 -2.25
CA GLY A 154 1.95 -39.03 -1.54
C GLY A 154 0.48 -39.34 -1.24
N SER A 155 -0.46 -38.68 -1.92
CA SER A 155 -1.89 -38.85 -1.70
C SER A 155 -2.50 -40.04 -2.46
N GLY A 156 -1.78 -41.17 -2.51
CA GLY A 156 -2.17 -42.39 -3.22
C GLY A 156 -2.40 -43.56 -2.28
#